data_AF-A0A7G5ZLX2-F1
#
_entry.id   AF-A0A7G5ZLX2-F1
#
_cell.length_a   1.000
_cell.length_b   1.000
_cell.length_c   1.000
_cell.angle_alpha   90.00
_cell.angle_beta   90.00
_cell.angle_gamma   90.00
#
_symmetry.space_group_name_H-M   'P 1'
#
loop_
_entity.id
_entity.type
_entity.pdbx_description
1 polymer ?
#
loop_
_entity_poly.entity_id
_entity_poly.type
_entity_poly.pdbx_seq_one_letter_code
_entity_poly.pdbx_strand_id
1 'polypeptide(L)'
;MGAQDAVDEFESGVLAVNAPLAAVHAAWEVAGDARMRARVRARLPSWPGVTSASARKRAAQEAEITAVLDEYAASALDLIRPADQERWLALVADRQRRSGEGVLVDELGRSAVGASSLREKLGGRPHRGPRRRGVACECGYAVDGVLPARLCDECEELLLRRWVAEERRLLRGMPAYAAEVVEVIAAVAQRQTKVFQSRGDDLDAEAFGKRKAGGRRLARLGRRYRAELDAADLRRWSSFIEPLSHASTTSMRSIVVKVHRRGLGAAALTELAVRADAESIAAFVEYTEKRARSRWRI
;
A
#
# COMPACT_ATOMS: atom_id res chain seq x y z
N MET A 1 11.29 -17.03 -26.71
CA MET A 1 11.83 -16.55 -25.42
C MET A 1 10.94 -15.42 -24.93
N GLY A 2 10.25 -15.62 -23.80
CA GLY A 2 9.43 -14.61 -23.16
C GLY A 2 10.29 -13.52 -22.49
N ALA A 3 9.69 -12.37 -22.19
CA ALA A 3 10.40 -11.28 -21.51
C ALA A 3 10.80 -11.65 -20.06
N GLN A 4 10.06 -12.56 -19.43
CA GLN A 4 10.43 -13.13 -18.13
C GLN A 4 11.66 -14.05 -18.27
N ASP A 5 11.67 -14.94 -19.27
CA ASP A 5 12.82 -15.83 -19.52
C ASP A 5 14.14 -15.06 -19.69
N ALA A 6 14.10 -13.90 -20.36
CA ALA A 6 15.28 -13.05 -20.54
C ALA A 6 15.79 -12.43 -19.22
N VAL A 7 14.90 -12.09 -18.29
CA VAL A 7 15.28 -11.63 -16.94
C VAL A 7 15.89 -12.79 -16.15
N ASP A 8 15.24 -13.95 -16.18
CA ASP A 8 15.65 -15.12 -15.39
C ASP A 8 17.00 -15.70 -15.88
N GLU A 9 17.21 -15.75 -17.19
CA GLU A 9 18.49 -16.17 -17.80
C GLU A 9 19.61 -15.19 -17.44
N PHE A 10 19.35 -13.89 -17.50
CA PHE A 10 20.33 -12.87 -17.12
C PHE A 10 20.70 -12.95 -15.64
N GLU A 11 19.72 -13.04 -14.74
CA GLU A 11 19.97 -13.20 -13.30
C GLU A 11 20.77 -14.46 -13.00
N SER A 12 20.38 -15.59 -13.61
CA SER A 12 21.08 -16.87 -13.44
C SER A 12 22.53 -16.79 -13.90
N GLY A 13 22.79 -16.13 -15.03
CA GLY A 13 24.13 -15.93 -15.56
C GLY A 13 25.01 -15.09 -14.63
N VAL A 14 24.49 -13.98 -14.11
CA VAL A 14 25.24 -13.11 -13.19
C VAL A 14 25.52 -13.82 -11.86
N LEU A 15 24.53 -14.54 -11.31
CA LEU A 15 24.70 -15.30 -10.07
C LEU A 15 25.72 -16.44 -10.22
N ALA A 16 25.72 -17.14 -11.37
CA ALA A 16 26.64 -18.25 -11.61
C ALA A 16 28.12 -17.84 -11.63
N VAL A 17 28.42 -16.62 -12.08
CA VAL A 17 29.81 -16.11 -12.19
C VAL A 17 30.25 -15.26 -11.01
N ASN A 18 29.34 -14.95 -10.07
CA ASN A 18 29.59 -14.10 -8.91
C ASN A 18 29.22 -14.83 -7.61
N ALA A 19 30.16 -15.63 -7.10
CA ALA A 19 29.95 -16.46 -5.90
C ALA A 19 29.55 -15.65 -4.65
N PRO A 20 30.13 -14.48 -4.34
CA PRO A 20 29.67 -13.64 -3.24
C PRO A 20 28.20 -13.21 -3.37
N LEU A 21 27.78 -12.78 -4.56
CA LEU A 21 26.38 -12.40 -4.82
C LEU A 21 25.44 -13.60 -4.71
N ALA A 22 25.84 -14.77 -5.23
CA ALA A 22 25.07 -16.00 -5.12
C ALA A 22 24.85 -16.42 -3.66
N ALA A 23 25.86 -16.26 -2.80
CA ALA A 23 25.74 -16.53 -1.37
C ALA A 23 24.75 -15.57 -0.68
N VAL A 24 24.80 -14.27 -1.01
CA VAL A 24 23.82 -13.27 -0.52
C VAL A 24 22.42 -13.63 -0.99
N HIS A 25 22.24 -13.98 -2.26
CA HIS A 25 20.96 -14.39 -2.81
C HIS A 25 20.38 -15.61 -2.08
N ALA A 26 21.17 -16.68 -1.91
CA ALA A 26 20.74 -17.89 -1.20
C ALA A 26 20.37 -17.61 0.27
N ALA A 27 21.12 -16.74 0.96
CA ALA A 27 20.79 -16.33 2.32
C ALA A 27 19.43 -15.59 2.39
N TRP A 28 19.17 -14.70 1.43
CA TRP A 28 17.91 -13.96 1.36
C TRP A 28 16.72 -14.82 0.92
N GLU A 29 16.92 -15.90 0.15
CA GLU A 29 15.87 -16.89 -0.09
C GLU A 29 15.39 -17.53 1.22
N VAL A 30 16.32 -17.98 2.06
CA VAL A 30 16.01 -18.62 3.34
C VAL A 30 15.40 -17.62 4.32
N ALA A 31 16.00 -16.43 4.46
CA ALA A 31 15.52 -15.39 5.35
C ALA A 31 14.14 -14.86 4.93
N GLY A 32 13.95 -14.63 3.62
CA GLY A 32 12.69 -14.19 3.05
C GLY A 32 11.57 -15.21 3.25
N ASP A 33 11.82 -16.49 3.00
CA ASP A 33 10.83 -17.55 3.22
C ASP A 33 10.43 -17.66 4.70
N ALA A 34 11.41 -17.61 5.61
CA ALA A 34 11.15 -17.60 7.05
C ALA A 34 10.27 -16.40 7.45
N ARG A 35 10.55 -15.21 6.91
CA ARG A 35 9.77 -13.99 7.14
C ARG A 35 8.35 -14.11 6.58
N MET A 36 8.19 -14.74 5.42
CA MET A 36 6.87 -14.97 4.84
C MET A 36 6.02 -15.94 5.66
N ARG A 37 6.62 -17.02 6.18
CA ARG A 37 5.97 -17.92 7.13
C ARG A 37 5.59 -17.23 8.44
N ALA A 38 6.50 -16.41 8.99
CA ALA A 38 6.24 -15.63 10.19
C ALA A 38 5.08 -14.64 10.00
N ARG A 39 4.99 -13.98 8.84
CA ARG A 39 3.89 -13.06 8.52
C ARG A 39 2.52 -13.72 8.63
N VAL A 40 2.38 -14.95 8.12
CA VAL A 40 1.09 -15.67 8.13
C VAL A 40 0.63 -15.95 9.56
N ARG A 41 1.56 -16.16 10.49
CA ARG A 41 1.28 -16.42 11.91
C ARG A 41 1.06 -15.14 12.72
N ALA A 42 1.60 -14.01 12.26
CA ALA A 42 1.54 -12.75 12.98
C ALA A 42 0.12 -12.13 12.91
N ARG A 43 -0.38 -11.69 14.06
CA ARG A 43 -1.60 -10.88 14.12
C ARG A 43 -1.28 -9.47 13.64
N LEU A 44 -1.81 -9.11 12.48
CA LEU A 44 -1.69 -7.73 11.98
C LEU A 44 -2.66 -6.82 12.72
N PRO A 45 -2.24 -5.57 13.04
CA PRO A 45 -3.16 -4.52 13.40
C PRO A 45 -4.29 -4.42 12.37
N SER A 46 -5.53 -4.35 12.86
CA SER A 46 -6.71 -4.31 12.01
C SER A 46 -7.68 -3.25 12.49
N TRP A 47 -8.21 -2.51 11.54
CA TRP A 47 -9.28 -1.56 11.73
C TRP A 47 -10.35 -1.74 10.64
N PRO A 48 -11.56 -1.21 10.85
CA PRO A 48 -12.57 -1.15 9.81
C PRO A 48 -12.09 -0.31 8.63
N GLY A 49 -12.38 -0.76 7.40
CA GLY A 49 -11.92 -0.09 6.19
C GLY A 49 -12.61 -0.64 4.95
N VAL A 50 -12.36 0.01 3.80
CA VAL A 50 -12.99 -0.32 2.51
C VAL A 50 -12.31 -1.47 1.78
N THR A 51 -11.05 -1.78 2.13
CA THR A 51 -10.29 -2.84 1.46
C THR A 51 -10.81 -4.22 1.85
N SER A 52 -11.23 -5.02 0.86
CA SER A 52 -11.64 -6.42 1.08
C SER A 52 -10.55 -7.28 1.72
N ALA A 53 -10.93 -8.33 2.44
CA ALA A 53 -9.97 -9.20 3.15
C ALA A 53 -8.96 -9.86 2.19
N SER A 54 -9.40 -10.27 0.99
CA SER A 54 -8.53 -10.89 -0.01
C SER A 54 -7.56 -9.89 -0.64
N ALA A 55 -8.02 -8.67 -0.97
CA ALA A 55 -7.17 -7.60 -1.47
C ALA A 55 -6.12 -7.18 -0.42
N ARG A 56 -6.53 -7.09 0.85
CA ARG A 56 -5.64 -6.81 1.98
C ARG A 56 -4.60 -7.89 2.21
N LYS A 57 -4.96 -9.18 2.13
CA LYS A 57 -4.01 -10.30 2.27
C LYS A 57 -2.92 -10.26 1.20
N ARG A 58 -3.31 -9.95 -0.05
CA ARG A 58 -2.41 -9.76 -1.19
C ARG A 58 -1.49 -8.55 -1.00
N ALA A 59 -2.06 -7.40 -0.68
CA ALA A 59 -1.27 -6.19 -0.44
C ALA A 59 -0.28 -6.34 0.72
N ALA A 60 -0.66 -7.05 1.79
CA ALA A 60 0.26 -7.36 2.88
C ALA A 60 1.34 -8.37 2.49
N GLN A 61 1.15 -9.16 1.43
CA GLN A 61 2.20 -10.03 0.88
C GLN A 61 3.13 -9.21 -0.01
N GLU A 62 2.59 -8.41 -0.94
CA GLU A 62 3.34 -7.42 -1.73
C GLU A 62 4.20 -6.53 -0.82
N ALA A 63 3.62 -6.06 0.29
CA ALA A 63 4.33 -5.21 1.24
C ALA A 63 5.56 -5.91 1.85
N GLU A 64 5.42 -7.19 2.24
CA GLU A 64 6.52 -7.96 2.80
C GLU A 64 7.58 -8.31 1.76
N ILE A 65 7.16 -8.74 0.56
CA ILE A 65 8.06 -9.07 -0.55
C ILE A 65 8.93 -7.87 -0.87
N THR A 66 8.34 -6.69 -1.07
CA THR A 66 9.11 -5.48 -1.36
C THR A 66 10.12 -5.16 -0.26
N ALA A 67 9.75 -5.30 1.01
CA ALA A 67 10.68 -5.06 2.12
C ALA A 67 11.86 -6.05 2.11
N VAL A 68 11.62 -7.31 1.78
CA VAL A 68 12.70 -8.31 1.58
C VAL A 68 13.58 -7.92 0.39
N LEU A 69 13.00 -7.46 -0.72
CA LEU A 69 13.74 -7.04 -1.91
C LEU A 69 14.58 -5.77 -1.68
N ASP A 70 14.10 -4.84 -0.84
CA ASP A 70 14.84 -3.63 -0.45
C ASP A 70 16.06 -4.01 0.41
N GLU A 71 15.88 -4.90 1.39
CA GLU A 71 16.97 -5.39 2.26
C GLU A 71 17.97 -6.28 1.49
N TYR A 72 17.48 -7.07 0.53
CA TYR A 72 18.30 -7.79 -0.44
C TYR A 72 19.17 -6.83 -1.26
N ALA A 73 18.56 -5.79 -1.86
CA ALA A 73 19.28 -4.81 -2.65
C ALA A 73 20.36 -4.09 -1.83
N ALA A 74 20.06 -3.71 -0.59
CA ALA A 74 21.03 -3.11 0.32
C ALA A 74 22.24 -4.02 0.60
N SER A 75 22.08 -5.34 0.52
CA SER A 75 23.16 -6.32 0.72
C SER A 75 23.89 -6.70 -0.58
N ALA A 76 23.23 -6.55 -1.73
CA ALA A 76 23.68 -7.09 -3.01
C ALA A 76 24.32 -6.04 -3.94
N LEU A 77 23.89 -4.78 -3.87
CA LEU A 77 24.29 -3.75 -4.84
C LEU A 77 25.81 -3.54 -4.92
N ASP A 78 26.51 -3.57 -3.80
CA ASP A 78 27.97 -3.40 -3.75
C ASP A 78 28.74 -4.58 -4.38
N LEU A 79 28.06 -5.72 -4.59
CA LEU A 79 28.63 -6.92 -5.22
C LEU A 79 28.34 -6.98 -6.72
N ILE A 80 27.50 -6.08 -7.25
CA ILE A 80 27.05 -6.08 -8.64
C ILE A 80 27.83 -5.04 -9.44
N ARG A 81 28.26 -5.40 -10.64
CA ARG A 81 28.86 -4.42 -11.56
C ARG A 81 27.77 -3.44 -12.01
N PRO A 82 28.02 -2.11 -12.02
CA PRO A 82 27.01 -1.13 -12.44
C PRO A 82 26.35 -1.44 -13.79
N ALA A 83 27.14 -1.90 -14.77
CA ALA A 83 26.63 -2.28 -16.09
C ALA A 83 25.65 -3.48 -16.05
N ASP A 84 25.87 -4.44 -15.15
CA ASP A 84 24.96 -5.60 -15.00
C ASP A 84 23.65 -5.16 -14.34
N GLN A 85 23.72 -4.24 -13.35
CA GLN A 85 22.55 -3.66 -12.71
C GLN A 85 21.72 -2.83 -13.70
N GLU A 86 22.34 -1.95 -14.48
CA GLU A 86 21.66 -1.13 -15.50
C GLU A 86 20.97 -2.01 -16.56
N ARG A 87 21.67 -3.05 -17.03
CA ARG A 87 21.12 -4.00 -18.01
C ARG A 87 19.93 -4.77 -17.43
N TRP A 88 20.03 -5.22 -16.18
CA TRP A 88 18.93 -5.90 -15.52
C TRP A 88 17.71 -5.00 -15.35
N LEU A 89 17.89 -3.75 -14.91
CA LEU A 89 16.81 -2.77 -14.80
C LEU A 89 16.11 -2.53 -16.15
N ALA A 90 16.87 -2.47 -17.25
CA ALA A 90 16.30 -2.34 -18.60
C ALA A 90 15.45 -3.56 -19.00
N LEU A 91 15.89 -4.78 -18.66
CA LEU A 91 15.13 -6.01 -18.90
C LEU A 91 13.85 -6.06 -18.07
N VAL A 92 13.91 -5.69 -16.79
CA VAL A 92 12.74 -5.59 -15.90
C VAL A 92 11.73 -4.58 -16.45
N ALA A 93 12.19 -3.39 -16.84
CA ALA A 93 11.33 -2.36 -17.41
C ALA A 93 10.67 -2.83 -18.73
N ASP A 94 11.41 -3.56 -19.58
CA ASP A 94 10.84 -4.10 -20.82
C ASP A 94 9.79 -5.19 -20.55
N ARG A 95 10.06 -6.08 -19.60
CA ARG A 95 9.09 -7.09 -19.15
C ARG A 95 7.81 -6.45 -18.65
N GLN A 96 7.93 -5.41 -17.82
CA GLN A 96 6.81 -4.67 -17.25
C GLN A 96 5.94 -4.03 -18.33
N ARG A 97 6.55 -3.33 -19.28
CA ARG A 97 5.84 -2.78 -20.45
C ARG A 97 5.07 -3.85 -21.20
N ARG A 98 5.69 -4.99 -21.51
CA ARG A 98 5.05 -6.09 -22.26
C ARG A 98 3.95 -6.81 -21.50
N SER A 99 4.07 -6.89 -20.17
CA SER A 99 3.08 -7.54 -19.30
C SER A 99 1.91 -6.62 -18.92
N GLY A 100 2.02 -5.32 -19.19
CA GLY A 100 1.09 -4.33 -18.66
C GLY A 100 1.16 -4.22 -17.13
N GLU A 101 2.21 -4.78 -16.51
CA GLU A 101 2.55 -4.55 -15.11
C GLU A 101 3.21 -3.18 -15.06
N GLY A 102 2.37 -2.16 -14.88
CA GLY A 102 2.83 -0.78 -14.80
C GLY A 102 3.72 -0.47 -13.59
N VAL A 103 4.23 0.76 -13.49
CA VAL A 103 5.05 1.30 -12.37
C VAL A 103 4.41 1.06 -11.00
N LEU A 104 3.07 1.08 -10.94
CA LEU A 104 2.34 0.77 -9.72
C LEU A 104 2.37 -0.70 -9.29
N VAL A 105 3.04 -1.57 -10.03
CA VAL A 105 3.28 -2.98 -9.66
C VAL A 105 4.79 -3.22 -9.42
N ASP A 106 5.61 -2.19 -9.57
CA ASP A 106 7.06 -2.31 -9.68
C ASP A 106 7.78 -2.35 -8.31
N GLU A 107 7.93 -3.57 -7.80
CA GLU A 107 8.79 -3.91 -6.66
C GLU A 107 10.26 -4.13 -7.10
N LEU A 108 10.52 -4.30 -8.40
CA LEU A 108 11.80 -4.75 -8.94
C LEU A 108 12.69 -3.59 -9.38
N GLY A 109 12.14 -2.51 -9.92
CA GLY A 109 12.88 -1.35 -10.44
C GLY A 109 13.60 -0.52 -9.37
N ARG A 110 13.44 -0.88 -8.09
CA ARG A 110 14.20 -0.34 -6.95
C ARG A 110 15.12 -1.36 -6.29
N SER A 111 15.17 -2.59 -6.81
CA SER A 111 15.95 -3.68 -6.24
C SER A 111 17.22 -3.96 -7.06
N ALA A 112 17.81 -5.13 -6.86
CA ALA A 112 19.08 -5.55 -7.44
C ALA A 112 18.94 -6.83 -8.26
N VAL A 113 19.92 -7.10 -9.13
CA VAL A 113 20.00 -8.38 -9.90
C VAL A 113 19.75 -9.58 -8.98
N GLY A 114 18.83 -10.47 -9.35
CA GLY A 114 18.39 -11.63 -8.55
C GLY A 114 17.04 -11.41 -7.86
N ALA A 115 16.56 -10.17 -7.81
CA ALA A 115 15.28 -9.83 -7.18
C ALA A 115 14.07 -10.45 -7.90
N SER A 116 14.12 -10.69 -9.21
CA SER A 116 13.01 -11.33 -9.95
C SER A 116 12.82 -12.77 -9.49
N SER A 117 13.90 -13.56 -9.50
CA SER A 117 13.94 -14.93 -8.97
C SER A 117 13.52 -14.98 -7.49
N LEU A 118 14.09 -14.12 -6.64
CA LEU A 118 13.73 -14.06 -5.23
C LEU A 118 12.25 -13.73 -5.02
N ARG A 119 11.72 -12.74 -5.76
CA ARG A 119 10.31 -12.36 -5.71
C ARG A 119 9.40 -13.54 -6.06
N GLU A 120 9.71 -14.29 -7.11
CA GLU A 120 8.93 -15.46 -7.51
C GLU A 120 8.94 -16.54 -6.41
N LYS A 121 10.11 -16.84 -5.84
CA LYS A 121 10.27 -17.79 -4.73
C LYS A 121 9.45 -17.42 -3.49
N LEU A 122 9.34 -16.13 -3.18
CA LEU A 122 8.53 -15.61 -2.08
C LEU A 122 7.01 -15.57 -2.39
N GLY A 123 6.60 -16.14 -3.52
CA GLY A 123 5.21 -16.21 -3.94
C GLY A 123 4.70 -14.92 -4.58
N GLY A 124 5.60 -14.01 -4.95
CA GLY A 124 5.34 -12.87 -5.82
C GLY A 124 5.13 -13.36 -7.25
N ARG A 125 4.01 -14.04 -7.50
CA ARG A 125 3.73 -14.56 -8.84
C ARG A 125 3.42 -13.38 -9.78
N PRO A 126 3.95 -13.35 -11.00
CA PRO A 126 3.40 -12.50 -12.05
C PRO A 126 1.90 -12.82 -12.19
N HIS A 127 1.08 -11.83 -12.52
CA HIS A 127 -0.38 -11.97 -12.55
C HIS A 127 -0.83 -12.90 -13.69
N ARG A 128 -0.61 -14.22 -13.57
CA ARG A 128 -1.02 -15.26 -14.54
C ARG A 128 -2.52 -15.59 -14.39
N GLY A 129 -3.35 -14.58 -14.19
CA GLY A 129 -4.79 -14.71 -14.37
C GLY A 129 -5.13 -14.63 -15.86
N PRO A 130 -6.22 -15.28 -16.32
CA PRO A 130 -6.64 -15.16 -17.72
C PRO A 130 -6.94 -13.70 -18.02
N ARG A 131 -6.00 -12.99 -18.66
CA ARG A 131 -6.13 -11.61 -19.18
C ARG A 131 -6.98 -10.68 -18.30
N ARG A 132 -6.85 -10.74 -16.97
CA ARG A 132 -7.25 -9.57 -16.17
C ARG A 132 -6.19 -8.55 -16.52
N ARG A 133 -6.61 -7.56 -17.31
CA ARG A 133 -5.86 -6.36 -17.67
C ARG A 133 -5.10 -5.90 -16.42
N GLY A 134 -3.92 -5.32 -16.59
CA GLY A 134 -3.25 -4.58 -15.51
C GLY A 134 -4.20 -3.57 -14.87
N VAL A 135 -3.73 -2.74 -13.95
CA VAL A 135 -4.54 -1.62 -13.44
C VAL A 135 -5.19 -0.92 -14.63
N ALA A 136 -6.52 -0.89 -14.69
CA ALA A 136 -7.27 -0.28 -15.79
C ALA A 136 -7.14 1.24 -15.66
N CYS A 137 -5.94 1.72 -15.93
CA CYS A 137 -5.52 3.06 -15.60
C CYS A 137 -5.97 4.01 -16.69
N GLU A 138 -6.93 4.87 -16.37
CA GLU A 138 -7.40 5.93 -17.27
C GLU A 138 -6.50 7.18 -17.20
N CYS A 139 -5.73 7.33 -16.11
CA CYS A 139 -4.90 8.51 -15.86
C CYS A 139 -3.44 8.40 -16.32
N GLY A 140 -3.04 7.30 -16.98
CA GLY A 140 -1.67 7.06 -17.44
C GLY A 140 -0.67 6.65 -16.36
N TYR A 141 -0.87 7.09 -15.11
CA TYR A 141 0.10 6.93 -14.01
C TYR A 141 0.60 5.50 -13.77
N ALA A 142 -0.29 4.52 -13.88
CA ALA A 142 0.13 3.13 -13.71
C ALA A 142 1.13 2.73 -14.79
N VAL A 143 1.01 3.23 -16.01
CA VAL A 143 1.81 2.82 -17.18
C VAL A 143 3.14 3.56 -17.24
N ASP A 144 3.13 4.88 -17.12
CA ASP A 144 4.30 5.73 -17.36
C ASP A 144 4.99 6.20 -16.07
N GLY A 145 4.34 6.07 -14.91
CA GLY A 145 4.83 6.59 -13.64
C GLY A 145 4.82 8.11 -13.53
N VAL A 146 4.28 8.82 -14.52
CA VAL A 146 4.18 10.28 -14.54
C VAL A 146 2.94 10.69 -13.76
N LEU A 147 3.12 11.41 -12.66
CA LEU A 147 2.02 11.79 -11.79
C LEU A 147 1.06 12.76 -12.51
N PRO A 148 -0.21 12.37 -12.75
CA PRO A 148 -1.18 13.23 -13.42
C PRO A 148 -1.72 14.30 -12.47
N ALA A 149 -2.43 15.29 -13.02
CA ALA A 149 -3.15 16.28 -12.22
C ALA A 149 -4.19 15.64 -11.29
N ARG A 150 -4.82 14.54 -11.73
CA ARG A 150 -5.70 13.70 -10.92
C ARG A 150 -5.48 12.22 -11.24
N LEU A 151 -5.42 11.39 -10.19
CA LEU A 151 -5.44 9.93 -10.32
C LEU A 151 -6.84 9.45 -10.70
N CYS A 152 -6.91 8.33 -11.43
CA CYS A 152 -8.16 7.58 -11.60
C CYS A 152 -8.44 6.70 -10.38
N ASP A 153 -9.69 6.28 -10.24
CA ASP A 153 -10.20 5.52 -9.09
C ASP A 153 -9.41 4.21 -8.86
N GLU A 154 -9.01 3.51 -9.93
CA GLU A 154 -8.22 2.28 -9.86
C GLU A 154 -6.81 2.52 -9.29
N CYS A 155 -6.17 3.63 -9.70
CA CYS A 155 -4.84 3.99 -9.24
C CYS A 155 -4.87 4.38 -7.77
N GLU A 156 -5.82 5.22 -7.35
CA GLU A 156 -5.93 5.63 -5.96
C GLU A 156 -6.35 4.48 -5.03
N GLU A 157 -7.24 3.57 -5.46
CA GLU A 157 -7.60 2.39 -4.66
C GLU A 157 -6.39 1.48 -4.47
N LEU A 158 -5.63 1.21 -5.54
CA LEU A 158 -4.43 0.38 -5.46
C LEU A 158 -3.37 1.00 -4.53
N LEU A 159 -3.11 2.30 -4.68
CA LEU A 159 -2.15 3.03 -3.84
C LEU A 159 -2.59 3.06 -2.38
N LEU A 160 -3.86 3.36 -2.08
CA LEU A 160 -4.38 3.37 -0.72
C LEU A 160 -4.23 1.99 -0.09
N ARG A 161 -4.59 0.93 -0.81
CA ARG A 161 -4.45 -0.45 -0.36
C ARG A 161 -2.99 -0.78 -0.01
N ARG A 162 -2.04 -0.39 -0.85
CA ARG A 162 -0.61 -0.60 -0.63
C ARG A 162 -0.08 0.22 0.53
N TRP A 163 -0.52 1.47 0.66
CA TRP A 163 -0.15 2.34 1.76
C TRP A 163 -0.62 1.78 3.12
N VAL A 164 -1.87 1.31 3.19
CA VAL A 164 -2.44 0.65 4.37
C VAL A 164 -1.69 -0.65 4.69
N ALA A 165 -1.34 -1.44 3.68
CA ALA A 165 -0.59 -2.68 3.89
C ALA A 165 0.83 -2.41 4.44
N GLU A 166 1.50 -1.40 3.89
CA GLU A 166 2.81 -0.96 4.36
C GLU A 166 2.74 -0.42 5.80
N GLU A 167 1.72 0.39 6.11
CA GLU A 167 1.48 0.88 7.47
C GLU A 167 1.33 -0.28 8.47
N ARG A 168 0.53 -1.30 8.13
CA ARG A 168 0.34 -2.48 9.00
C ARG A 168 1.62 -3.30 9.15
N ARG A 169 2.42 -3.41 8.09
CA ARG A 169 3.73 -4.08 8.13
C ARG A 169 4.67 -3.38 9.11
N LEU A 170 4.76 -2.05 9.04
CA LEU A 170 5.57 -1.24 9.95
C LEU A 170 5.07 -1.36 11.39
N LEU A 171 3.76 -1.20 11.60
CA LEU A 171 3.16 -1.31 12.93
C LEU A 171 3.35 -2.70 13.57
N ARG A 172 3.45 -3.78 12.79
CA ARG A 172 3.80 -5.11 13.33
C ARG A 172 5.15 -5.11 14.06
N GLY A 173 6.11 -4.29 13.61
CA GLY A 173 7.41 -4.14 14.25
C GLY A 173 7.39 -3.32 15.55
N MET A 174 6.27 -2.64 15.85
CA MET A 174 6.13 -1.73 16.99
C MET A 174 4.82 -2.04 17.75
N PRO A 175 4.73 -3.18 18.46
CA PRO A 175 3.46 -3.69 18.98
C PRO A 175 2.77 -2.78 20.00
N ALA A 176 3.53 -2.10 20.88
CA ALA A 176 2.98 -1.16 21.85
C ALA A 176 2.35 0.06 21.16
N TYR A 177 3.10 0.67 20.23
CA TYR A 177 2.60 1.78 19.42
C TYR A 177 1.41 1.37 18.55
N ALA A 178 1.45 0.17 17.95
CA ALA A 178 0.38 -0.35 17.12
C ALA A 178 -0.94 -0.54 17.89
N ALA A 179 -0.89 -1.00 19.14
CA ALA A 179 -2.07 -1.11 19.98
C ALA A 179 -2.74 0.26 20.18
N GLU A 180 -1.96 1.28 20.55
CA GLU A 180 -2.48 2.65 20.74
C GLU A 180 -3.00 3.26 19.43
N VAL A 181 -2.36 2.99 18.29
CA VAL A 181 -2.87 3.40 16.96
C VAL A 181 -4.23 2.76 16.69
N VAL A 182 -4.37 1.44 16.89
CA VAL A 182 -5.64 0.72 16.68
C VAL A 182 -6.75 1.31 17.55
N GLU A 183 -6.48 1.63 18.82
CA GLU A 183 -7.45 2.26 19.71
C GLU A 183 -7.90 3.64 19.21
N VAL A 184 -6.96 4.48 18.75
CA VAL A 184 -7.29 5.78 18.17
C VAL A 184 -8.18 5.62 16.94
N ILE A 185 -7.83 4.71 16.03
CA ILE A 185 -8.60 4.48 14.80
C ILE A 185 -9.99 3.91 15.11
N ALA A 186 -10.10 2.94 16.03
CA ALA A 186 -11.38 2.38 16.45
C ALA A 186 -12.30 3.44 17.07
N ALA A 187 -11.75 4.30 17.94
CA ALA A 187 -12.50 5.40 18.54
C ALA A 187 -12.97 6.43 17.50
N VAL A 188 -12.15 6.72 16.48
CA VAL A 188 -12.52 7.61 15.37
C VAL A 188 -13.62 6.98 14.53
N ALA A 189 -13.49 5.71 14.16
CA ALA A 189 -14.49 4.97 13.39
C ALA A 189 -15.85 4.95 14.10
N GLN A 190 -15.87 4.64 15.41
CA GLN A 190 -17.10 4.65 16.19
C GLN A 190 -17.76 6.03 16.22
N ARG A 191 -16.97 7.10 16.41
CA ARG A 191 -17.49 8.47 16.41
C ARG A 191 -18.02 8.88 15.05
N GLN A 192 -17.36 8.49 13.97
CA GLN A 192 -17.82 8.73 12.60
C GLN A 192 -19.16 8.03 12.34
N THR A 193 -19.29 6.75 12.69
CA THR A 193 -20.56 6.02 12.52
C THR A 193 -21.70 6.70 13.29
N LYS A 194 -21.44 7.21 14.51
CA LYS A 194 -22.45 7.97 15.27
C LYS A 194 -22.89 9.26 14.59
N VAL A 195 -21.99 9.94 13.86
CA VAL A 195 -22.34 11.14 13.09
C VAL A 195 -23.37 10.79 12.01
N PHE A 196 -23.12 9.75 11.21
CA PHE A 196 -24.04 9.35 10.14
C PHE A 196 -25.35 8.70 10.64
N GLN A 197 -25.43 8.33 11.92
CA GLN A 197 -26.67 7.93 12.57
C GLN A 197 -27.50 9.13 13.08
N SER A 198 -26.90 10.32 13.15
CA SER A 198 -27.59 11.52 13.63
C SER A 198 -28.39 12.22 12.52
N ARG A 199 -29.35 13.07 12.91
CA ARG A 199 -30.08 13.96 11.98
C ARG A 199 -29.40 15.33 12.02
N GLY A 200 -28.66 15.67 10.98
CA GLY A 200 -28.01 16.97 10.84
C GLY A 200 -27.66 17.24 9.38
N ASP A 201 -27.47 18.52 9.05
CA ASP A 201 -27.23 18.95 7.67
C ASP A 201 -25.73 18.90 7.27
N ASP A 202 -24.82 18.86 8.26
CA ASP A 202 -23.35 18.95 8.08
C ASP A 202 -22.58 17.66 8.45
N LEU A 203 -23.17 16.49 8.19
CA LEU A 203 -22.62 15.19 8.62
C LEU A 203 -21.20 14.93 8.10
N ASP A 204 -20.91 15.27 6.84
CA ASP A 204 -19.59 15.06 6.23
C ASP A 204 -18.51 15.93 6.89
N ALA A 205 -18.83 17.18 7.21
CA ALA A 205 -17.93 18.10 7.88
C ALA A 205 -17.65 17.66 9.33
N GLU A 206 -18.67 17.16 10.04
CA GLU A 206 -18.48 16.64 11.39
C GLU A 206 -17.64 15.36 11.40
N ALA A 207 -17.93 14.42 10.48
CA ALA A 207 -17.14 13.20 10.30
C ALA A 207 -15.67 13.52 9.98
N PHE A 208 -15.44 14.50 9.09
CA PHE A 208 -14.11 15.04 8.80
C PHE A 208 -13.42 15.60 10.05
N GLY A 209 -14.16 16.34 10.88
CA GLY A 209 -13.70 16.85 12.17
C GLY A 209 -13.21 15.75 13.12
N LYS A 210 -13.93 14.61 13.19
CA LYS A 210 -13.51 13.45 14.00
C LYS A 210 -12.17 12.87 13.50
N ARG A 211 -12.00 12.72 12.18
CA ARG A 211 -10.74 12.23 11.57
C ARG A 211 -9.57 13.18 11.85
N LYS A 212 -9.77 14.50 11.72
CA LYS A 212 -8.74 15.51 12.06
C LYS A 212 -8.34 15.45 13.54
N ALA A 213 -9.30 15.24 14.44
CA ALA A 213 -9.02 15.04 15.86
C ALA A 213 -8.25 13.74 16.13
N GLY A 214 -8.56 12.66 15.41
CA GLY A 214 -7.78 11.42 15.37
C GLY A 214 -6.33 11.66 14.96
N GLY A 215 -6.11 12.37 13.85
CA GLY A 215 -4.75 12.73 13.39
C GLY A 215 -3.96 13.52 14.43
N ARG A 216 -4.60 14.43 15.19
CA ARG A 216 -3.94 15.13 16.31
C ARG A 216 -3.54 14.19 17.45
N ARG A 217 -4.34 13.15 17.73
CA ARG A 217 -4.00 12.11 18.72
C ARG A 217 -2.82 11.28 18.23
N LEU A 218 -2.83 10.83 16.98
CA LEU A 218 -1.69 10.11 16.37
C LEU A 218 -0.41 10.92 16.46
N ALA A 219 -0.46 12.23 16.20
CA ALA A 219 0.72 13.09 16.32
C ALA A 219 1.30 13.14 17.74
N ARG A 220 0.46 13.03 18.78
CA ARG A 220 0.91 12.95 20.17
C ARG A 220 1.54 11.60 20.46
N LEU A 221 0.93 10.52 19.95
CA LEU A 221 1.50 9.18 20.03
C LEU A 221 2.87 9.11 19.35
N GLY A 222 3.00 9.66 18.14
CA GLY A 222 4.27 9.67 17.43
C GLY A 222 5.37 10.45 18.17
N ARG A 223 5.02 11.48 18.95
CA ARG A 223 6.01 12.14 19.84
C ARG A 223 6.42 11.26 21.02
N ARG A 224 5.49 10.51 21.59
CA ARG A 224 5.76 9.57 22.70
C ARG A 224 6.64 8.39 22.25
N TYR A 225 6.40 7.89 21.04
CA TYR A 225 7.08 6.75 20.44
C TYR A 225 8.16 7.17 19.43
N ARG A 226 8.74 8.37 19.59
CA ARG A 226 9.69 8.94 18.62
C ARG A 226 10.88 8.03 18.36
N ALA A 227 11.48 7.47 19.41
CA ALA A 227 12.67 6.61 19.26
C ALA A 227 12.39 5.36 18.40
N GLU A 228 11.22 4.73 18.54
CA GLU A 228 10.82 3.60 17.71
C GLU A 228 10.57 4.02 16.26
N LEU A 229 9.94 5.19 16.06
CA LEU A 229 9.66 5.72 14.73
C LEU A 229 10.92 6.18 13.98
N ASP A 230 11.89 6.74 14.69
CA ASP A 230 13.16 7.19 14.11
C ASP A 230 14.03 5.99 13.67
N ALA A 231 13.84 4.81 14.28
CA ALA A 231 14.49 3.56 13.88
C ALA A 231 13.79 2.84 12.71
N ALA A 232 12.57 3.24 12.35
CA ALA A 232 11.80 2.60 11.29
C ALA A 232 12.09 3.24 9.91
N ASP A 233 12.28 2.43 8.87
CA ASP A 233 12.34 2.94 7.49
C ASP A 233 10.94 3.31 6.99
N LEU A 234 10.64 4.61 7.00
CA LEU A 234 9.37 5.17 6.55
C LEU A 234 9.38 5.60 5.07
N ARG A 235 10.49 5.45 4.34
CA ARG A 235 10.63 5.99 2.96
C ARG A 235 9.57 5.45 2.01
N ARG A 236 9.32 4.14 2.06
CA ARG A 236 8.28 3.52 1.23
C ARG A 236 6.90 3.98 1.65
N TRP A 237 6.61 4.01 2.95
CA TRP A 237 5.32 4.48 3.47
C TRP A 237 5.04 5.93 3.06
N SER A 238 6.04 6.81 3.10
CA SER A 238 5.89 8.21 2.70
C SER A 238 5.76 8.39 1.19
N SER A 239 6.33 7.49 0.38
CA SER A 239 6.24 7.55 -1.10
C SER A 239 4.82 7.50 -1.65
N PHE A 240 3.84 6.99 -0.89
CA PHE A 240 2.43 6.94 -1.30
C PHE A 240 1.69 8.28 -1.10
N ILE A 241 2.23 9.20 -0.29
CA ILE A 241 1.53 10.43 0.12
C ILE A 241 1.33 11.37 -1.06
N GLU A 242 2.38 11.59 -1.86
CA GLU A 242 2.34 12.54 -2.97
C GLU A 242 1.34 12.07 -4.04
N PRO A 243 1.39 10.82 -4.54
CA PRO A 243 0.38 10.33 -5.46
C PRO A 243 -1.05 10.43 -4.91
N LEU A 244 -1.28 10.03 -3.66
CA LEU A 244 -2.62 10.08 -3.05
C LEU A 244 -3.12 11.50 -2.77
N SER A 245 -2.24 12.51 -2.80
CA SER A 245 -2.64 13.92 -2.77
C SER A 245 -3.24 14.39 -4.11
N HIS A 246 -3.12 13.59 -5.17
CA HIS A 246 -3.74 13.78 -6.49
C HIS A 246 -4.98 12.89 -6.69
N ALA A 247 -5.48 12.22 -5.64
CA ALA A 247 -6.71 11.42 -5.70
C ALA A 247 -7.89 12.20 -6.32
N SER A 248 -8.68 11.53 -7.18
CA SER A 248 -9.96 12.02 -7.70
C SER A 248 -10.95 12.19 -6.54
N THR A 249 -10.94 11.24 -5.60
CA THR A 249 -11.79 11.24 -4.40
C THR A 249 -11.40 12.36 -3.44
N THR A 250 -12.31 13.32 -3.26
CA THR A 250 -12.06 14.53 -2.45
C THR A 250 -11.82 14.21 -0.97
N SER A 251 -12.55 13.24 -0.41
CA SER A 251 -12.37 12.83 1.00
C SER A 251 -10.98 12.23 1.24
N MET A 252 -10.49 11.41 0.31
CA MET A 252 -9.16 10.82 0.31
C MET A 252 -8.12 11.92 0.23
N ARG A 253 -8.12 12.71 -0.85
CA ARG A 253 -7.18 13.82 -1.08
C ARG A 253 -7.10 14.75 0.13
N SER A 254 -8.24 15.22 0.62
CA SER A 254 -8.30 16.19 1.72
C SER A 254 -7.79 15.63 3.05
N ILE A 255 -7.96 14.33 3.29
CA ILE A 255 -7.44 13.67 4.49
C ILE A 255 -5.95 13.43 4.34
N VAL A 256 -5.47 12.85 3.23
CA VAL A 256 -4.03 12.62 2.99
C VAL A 256 -3.26 13.90 3.24
N VAL A 257 -3.62 15.01 2.58
CA VAL A 257 -2.94 16.31 2.74
C VAL A 257 -2.91 16.80 4.20
N LYS A 258 -3.95 16.53 5.00
CA LYS A 258 -4.05 17.06 6.37
C LYS A 258 -3.52 16.12 7.46
N VAL A 259 -3.51 14.81 7.23
CA VAL A 259 -3.16 13.82 8.26
C VAL A 259 -1.85 13.09 7.99
N HIS A 260 -1.29 13.10 6.77
CA HIS A 260 -0.04 12.40 6.48
C HIS A 260 1.11 12.84 7.39
N ARG A 261 1.24 14.14 7.68
CA ARG A 261 2.27 14.71 8.58
C ARG A 261 2.13 14.27 10.04
N ARG A 262 1.09 13.50 10.37
CA ARG A 262 0.81 13.01 11.73
C ARG A 262 1.39 11.62 11.98
N GLY A 263 2.05 11.03 10.99
CA GLY A 263 2.76 9.76 11.09
C GLY A 263 1.86 8.56 10.83
N LEU A 264 2.32 7.39 11.28
CA LEU A 264 1.61 6.13 11.12
C LEU A 264 0.21 6.18 11.77
N GLY A 265 -0.75 5.55 11.10
CA GLY A 265 -2.19 5.67 11.32
C GLY A 265 -2.86 6.66 10.35
N ALA A 266 -2.08 7.42 9.57
CA ALA A 266 -2.62 8.29 8.52
C ALA A 266 -3.25 7.50 7.37
N ALA A 267 -2.68 6.34 6.99
CA ALA A 267 -3.29 5.50 5.95
C ALA A 267 -4.62 4.93 6.46
N ALA A 268 -4.68 4.48 7.71
CA ALA A 268 -5.91 4.05 8.38
C ALA A 268 -7.00 5.15 8.41
N LEU A 269 -6.64 6.39 8.78
CA LEU A 269 -7.58 7.51 8.77
C LEU A 269 -8.09 7.84 7.36
N THR A 270 -7.25 7.65 6.35
CA THR A 270 -7.63 7.83 4.94
C THR A 270 -8.60 6.72 4.49
N GLU A 271 -8.34 5.47 4.88
CA GLU A 271 -9.26 4.35 4.62
C GLU A 271 -10.64 4.57 5.27
N LEU A 272 -10.67 5.18 6.47
CA LEU A 272 -11.93 5.59 7.12
C LEU A 272 -12.65 6.74 6.39
N ALA A 273 -11.92 7.60 5.69
CA ALA A 273 -12.51 8.70 4.92
C ALA A 273 -13.27 8.15 3.70
N VAL A 274 -12.67 7.23 2.96
CA VAL A 274 -13.34 6.55 1.83
C VAL A 274 -14.55 5.76 2.33
N ARG A 275 -14.45 5.11 3.49
CA ARG A 275 -15.59 4.45 4.12
C ARG A 275 -16.72 5.46 4.45
N ALA A 276 -16.37 6.67 4.88
CA ALA A 276 -17.35 7.71 5.21
C ALA A 276 -18.18 8.10 3.98
N ASP A 277 -17.55 8.20 2.80
CA ASP A 277 -18.25 8.52 1.56
C ASP A 277 -19.31 7.46 1.23
N ALA A 278 -18.95 6.18 1.38
CA ALA A 278 -19.90 5.07 1.19
C ALA A 278 -21.05 5.10 2.22
N GLU A 279 -20.76 5.42 3.48
CA GLU A 279 -21.78 5.57 4.54
C GLU A 279 -22.71 6.77 4.28
N SER A 280 -22.16 7.89 3.81
CA SER A 280 -22.90 9.11 3.46
C SER A 280 -23.85 8.86 2.29
N ILE A 281 -23.39 8.19 1.24
CA ILE A 281 -24.22 7.77 0.10
C ILE A 281 -25.35 6.85 0.56
N ALA A 282 -25.05 5.84 1.38
CA ALA A 282 -26.06 4.91 1.88
C ALA A 282 -27.13 5.62 2.73
N ALA A 283 -26.73 6.53 3.62
CA ALA A 283 -27.65 7.32 4.43
C ALA A 283 -28.56 8.23 3.58
N PHE A 284 -28.01 8.83 2.52
CA PHE A 284 -28.77 9.64 1.57
C PHE A 284 -29.81 8.81 0.79
N VAL A 285 -29.42 7.63 0.30
CA VAL A 285 -30.35 6.70 -0.39
C VAL A 285 -31.49 6.28 0.55
N GLU A 286 -31.16 5.88 1.78
CA GLU A 286 -32.18 5.50 2.77
C GLU A 286 -33.14 6.67 3.09
N TYR A 287 -32.62 7.90 3.23
CA TYR A 287 -33.44 9.09 3.45
C TYR A 287 -34.37 9.38 2.27
N THR A 288 -33.86 9.32 1.03
CA THR A 288 -34.65 9.58 -0.17
C THR A 288 -35.73 8.52 -0.39
N GLU A 289 -35.42 7.24 -0.17
CA GLU A 289 -36.40 6.15 -0.22
C GLU A 289 -37.50 6.31 0.84
N LYS A 290 -37.14 6.62 2.09
CA LYS A 290 -38.12 6.89 3.16
C LYS A 290 -39.02 8.06 2.79
N ARG A 291 -38.45 9.14 2.24
CA ARG A 291 -39.20 10.32 1.81
C ARG A 291 -40.14 10.03 0.64
N ALA A 292 -39.71 9.21 -0.32
CA ALA A 292 -40.55 8.77 -1.43
C ALA A 292 -41.73 7.92 -0.91
N ARG A 293 -41.48 6.96 -0.02
CA ARG A 293 -42.53 6.12 0.59
C ARG A 293 -43.49 6.92 1.47
N SER A 294 -43.04 7.99 2.14
CA SER A 294 -43.91 8.87 2.93
C SER A 294 -44.77 9.82 2.09
N ARG A 295 -44.41 10.07 0.81
CA ARG A 295 -45.18 10.93 -0.10
C ARG A 295 -46.36 10.22 -0.78
N TRP A 296 -46.52 8.91 -0.59
CA TRP A 296 -47.63 8.09 -1.13
C TRP A 296 -48.77 7.85 -0.12
N ARG A 297 -48.95 8.75 0.85
CA ARG A 297 -50.16 8.81 1.70
C ARG A 297 -50.77 10.21 1.62
N ILE A 298 -51.44 10.48 0.51
CA ILE A 298 -52.52 11.49 0.41
C ILE A 298 -53.69 10.77 -0.25
#